data_AF-A0A7S3KU27-F1
#
_entry.id   AF-A0A7S3KU27-F1
#
_cell.length_a   1.000
_cell.length_b   1.000
_cell.length_c   1.000
_cell.angle_alpha   90.00
_cell.angle_beta   90.00
_cell.angle_gamma   90.00
#
_symmetry.space_group_name_H-M   'P 1'
#
loop_
_entity.id
_entity.type
_entity.pdbx_description
1 polymer ?
#
loop_
_entity_poly.entity_id
_entity_poly.type
_entity_poly.pdbx_seq_one_letter_code
_entity_poly.pdbx_strand_id
1 'polypeptide(L)'
;MEADKTIKLTGLEKAIEESWGNGKVPFFYDTQGNASVFFSYKARLCELHKHQIGRITGAKTLEEIKEDVRLSFYYAMKNGENLVLFMEKLNFDFDEIFDEEYLPKEIFEPTEIVKEEVYKKAVREEEDVDSFGNKGLFEMRDTFKVVVLSTRNPEDEENAEIAEKFPSDKFDFIKIE
;
A
#
# COMPACT_ATOMS: atom_id res chain seq x y z
N MET A 1 -8.04 -17.09 -5.23
CA MET A 1 -8.89 -16.09 -5.91
C MET A 1 -8.23 -15.80 -7.25
N GLU A 2 -8.95 -15.95 -8.36
CA GLU A 2 -8.38 -15.72 -9.68
C GLU A 2 -8.10 -14.22 -9.89
N ALA A 3 -7.09 -13.88 -10.71
CA ALA A 3 -6.85 -12.50 -11.08
C ALA A 3 -7.93 -12.03 -12.08
N ASP A 4 -8.40 -10.80 -11.92
CA ASP A 4 -9.40 -10.18 -12.79
C ASP A 4 -8.83 -9.93 -14.21
N LYS A 5 -7.52 -9.68 -14.29
CA LYS A 5 -6.80 -9.49 -15.56
C LYS A 5 -5.32 -9.84 -15.44
N THR A 6 -4.70 -10.08 -16.60
CA THR A 6 -3.25 -10.26 -16.75
C THR A 6 -2.64 -9.10 -17.55
N ILE A 7 -1.49 -8.59 -17.10
CA ILE A 7 -0.77 -7.51 -17.77
C ILE A 7 0.73 -7.84 -17.90
N LYS A 8 1.41 -7.14 -18.81
CA LYS A 8 2.87 -7.09 -18.83
C LYS A 8 3.40 -6.08 -17.82
N LEU A 9 4.65 -6.23 -17.38
CA LEU A 9 5.33 -5.27 -16.48
C LEU A 9 5.25 -3.82 -16.99
N THR A 10 5.35 -3.60 -18.31
CA THR A 10 5.24 -2.26 -18.93
C THR A 10 3.85 -1.64 -18.82
N GLY A 11 2.83 -2.39 -18.40
CA GLY A 11 1.46 -1.91 -18.17
C GLY A 11 1.17 -1.49 -16.74
N LEU A 12 2.14 -1.57 -15.82
CA LEU A 12 1.94 -1.29 -14.38
C LEU A 12 1.32 0.08 -14.11
N GLU A 13 1.92 1.16 -14.62
CA GLU A 13 1.45 2.53 -14.37
C GLU A 13 0.01 2.71 -14.86
N LYS A 14 -0.30 2.24 -16.06
CA LYS A 14 -1.65 2.31 -16.62
C LYS A 14 -2.66 1.53 -15.76
N ALA A 15 -2.29 0.35 -15.29
CA ALA A 15 -3.15 -0.47 -14.45
C ALA A 15 -3.43 0.19 -13.09
N ILE A 16 -2.45 0.90 -12.52
CA ILE A 16 -2.63 1.69 -11.29
C ILE A 16 -3.64 2.81 -11.53
N GLU A 17 -3.46 3.60 -12.59
CA GLU A 17 -4.39 4.69 -12.94
C GLU A 17 -5.82 4.17 -13.18
N GLU A 18 -5.98 3.06 -13.91
CA GLU A 18 -7.29 2.45 -14.18
C GLU A 18 -7.98 2.00 -12.89
N SER A 19 -7.27 1.32 -11.98
CA SER A 19 -7.85 0.81 -10.75
C SER A 19 -8.29 1.96 -9.84
N TRP A 20 -7.42 2.96 -9.67
CA TRP A 20 -7.74 4.16 -8.89
C TRP A 20 -8.89 4.97 -9.51
N GLY A 21 -8.92 5.10 -10.83
CA GLY A 21 -10.03 5.75 -11.55
C GLY A 21 -11.38 5.04 -11.37
N ASN A 22 -11.36 3.74 -11.04
CA ASN A 22 -12.54 2.94 -10.71
C ASN A 22 -12.84 2.90 -9.20
N GLY A 23 -12.11 3.66 -8.39
CA GLY A 23 -12.29 3.69 -6.93
C GLY A 23 -11.74 2.46 -6.21
N LYS A 24 -10.76 1.76 -6.81
CA LYS A 24 -10.17 0.53 -6.26
C LYS A 24 -8.65 0.60 -6.13
N VAL A 25 -8.11 -0.15 -5.17
CA VAL A 25 -6.65 -0.33 -5.01
C VAL A 25 -6.18 -1.51 -5.88
N PRO A 26 -5.15 -1.33 -6.72
CA PRO A 26 -4.56 -2.43 -7.46
C PRO A 26 -3.81 -3.38 -6.52
N PHE A 27 -4.14 -4.67 -6.61
CA PHE A 27 -3.40 -5.76 -5.99
C PHE A 27 -2.68 -6.55 -7.08
N PHE A 28 -1.35 -6.44 -7.14
CA PHE A 28 -0.54 -7.14 -8.12
C PHE A 28 -0.01 -8.47 -7.59
N TYR A 29 -0.20 -9.52 -8.38
CA TYR A 29 0.51 -10.79 -8.26
C TYR A 29 1.69 -10.80 -9.25
N ASP A 30 2.90 -10.63 -8.73
CA ASP A 30 4.17 -10.66 -9.48
C ASP A 30 4.88 -12.00 -9.28
N THR A 31 4.47 -13.00 -10.06
CA THR A 31 5.02 -14.37 -9.95
C THR A 31 6.49 -14.46 -10.37
N GLN A 32 7.01 -13.44 -11.08
CA GLN A 32 8.38 -13.39 -11.57
C GLN A 32 9.31 -12.55 -10.67
N GLY A 33 8.77 -11.77 -9.73
CA GLY A 33 9.53 -10.93 -8.81
C GLY A 33 10.12 -9.64 -9.41
N ASN A 34 9.72 -9.28 -10.63
CA ASN A 34 10.29 -8.16 -11.38
C ASN A 34 9.64 -6.80 -11.04
N ALA A 35 8.42 -6.78 -10.53
CA ALA A 35 7.68 -5.56 -10.19
C ALA A 35 8.27 -4.86 -8.96
N SER A 36 8.79 -5.61 -7.98
CA SER A 36 9.47 -5.02 -6.81
C SER A 36 10.66 -4.15 -7.23
N VAL A 37 11.46 -4.62 -8.20
CA VAL A 37 12.58 -3.87 -8.80
C VAL A 37 12.08 -2.62 -9.50
N PHE A 38 11.04 -2.72 -10.32
CA PHE A 38 10.42 -1.55 -10.96
C PHE A 38 10.00 -0.49 -9.92
N PHE A 39 9.28 -0.91 -8.87
CA PHE A 39 8.78 -0.01 -7.84
C PHE A 39 9.89 0.62 -7.01
N SER A 40 11.01 -0.07 -6.77
CA SER A 40 12.17 0.52 -6.07
C SER A 40 12.71 1.80 -6.73
N TYR A 41 12.47 1.99 -8.03
CA TYR A 41 12.90 3.18 -8.78
C TYR A 41 11.80 4.23 -8.98
N LYS A 42 10.53 3.86 -8.76
CA LYS A 42 9.35 4.63 -9.20
C LYS A 42 8.35 4.95 -8.08
N ALA A 43 8.52 4.33 -6.93
CA ALA A 43 7.54 4.34 -5.85
C ALA A 43 8.24 4.21 -4.49
N ARG A 44 7.48 4.48 -3.44
CA ARG A 44 7.86 4.17 -2.06
C ARG A 44 7.51 2.72 -1.76
N LEU A 45 8.50 1.84 -1.75
CA LEU A 45 8.31 0.43 -1.41
C LEU A 45 8.31 0.26 0.12
N CYS A 46 7.17 -0.14 0.68
CA CYS A 46 7.02 -0.52 2.08
C CYS A 46 7.07 -2.05 2.19
N GLU A 47 8.23 -2.57 2.60
CA GLU A 47 8.52 -4.00 2.63
C GLU A 47 7.93 -4.69 3.87
N LEU A 48 6.60 -4.84 3.89
CA LEU A 48 5.87 -5.46 5.01
C LEU A 48 6.47 -6.80 5.42
N HIS A 49 6.88 -7.64 4.46
CA HIS A 49 7.53 -8.94 4.72
C HIS A 49 8.74 -8.84 5.66
N LYS A 50 9.57 -7.80 5.55
CA LYS A 50 10.72 -7.58 6.43
C LYS A 50 10.29 -7.17 7.84
N HIS A 51 9.21 -6.41 7.97
CA HIS A 51 8.65 -6.05 9.26
C HIS A 51 8.12 -7.29 10.01
N GLN A 52 7.43 -8.20 9.31
CA GLN A 52 6.96 -9.46 9.91
C GLN A 52 8.12 -10.33 10.39
N ILE A 53 9.18 -10.45 9.59
CA ILE A 53 10.39 -11.19 9.99
C ILE A 53 11.04 -10.52 11.21
N GLY A 54 11.14 -9.19 11.21
CA GLY A 54 11.63 -8.41 12.35
C GLY A 54 10.84 -8.68 13.62
N ARG A 55 9.51 -8.79 13.51
CA ARG A 55 8.64 -9.12 14.64
C ARG A 55 8.85 -10.55 15.15
N ILE A 56 8.86 -11.53 14.25
CA ILE A 56 9.05 -12.95 14.59
C ILE A 56 10.40 -13.17 15.29
N THR A 57 11.44 -12.45 14.85
CA THR A 57 12.79 -12.54 15.44
C THR A 57 12.97 -11.70 16.71
N GLY A 58 11.98 -10.88 17.09
CA GLY A 58 12.07 -9.94 18.21
C GLY A 58 12.97 -8.72 17.94
N ALA A 59 13.34 -8.48 16.68
CA ALA A 59 14.13 -7.33 16.26
C ALA A 59 13.31 -6.04 16.10
N LYS A 60 11.97 -6.15 16.00
CA LYS A 60 11.03 -5.02 15.98
C LYS A 60 9.79 -5.31 16.82
N THR A 61 9.29 -4.32 17.54
CA THR A 61 7.96 -4.38 18.18
C THR A 61 6.85 -4.08 17.17
N LEU A 62 5.60 -4.33 17.56
CA LEU A 62 4.45 -4.00 16.71
C LEU A 62 4.33 -2.49 16.51
N GLU A 63 4.54 -1.70 17.55
CA GLU A 63 4.46 -0.24 17.53
C GLU A 63 5.52 0.37 16.60
N GLU A 64 6.74 -0.17 16.60
CA GLU A 64 7.79 0.25 15.65
C GLU A 64 7.38 -0.05 14.21
N ILE A 65 6.73 -1.19 13.96
CA ILE A 65 6.24 -1.57 12.63
C ILE A 65 5.12 -0.62 12.18
N LYS A 66 4.15 -0.32 13.05
CA LYS A 66 3.07 0.61 12.76
C LYS A 66 3.60 1.99 12.39
N GLU A 67 4.57 2.49 13.15
CA GLU A 67 5.18 3.79 12.89
C GLU A 67 5.99 3.80 11.58
N ASP A 68 6.74 2.74 11.28
CA ASP A 68 7.48 2.61 10.01
C ASP A 68 6.55 2.60 8.79
N VAL A 69 5.41 1.91 8.91
CA VAL A 69 4.39 1.83 7.84
C VAL A 69 3.71 3.19 7.66
N ARG A 70 3.28 3.84 8.75
CA ARG A 70 2.73 5.20 8.74
C ARG A 70 3.71 6.18 8.11
N LEU A 71 4.97 6.15 8.51
CA LEU A 71 5.99 7.06 8.01
C LEU A 71 6.23 6.85 6.51
N SER A 72 6.22 5.60 6.05
CA SER A 72 6.28 5.29 4.62
C SER A 72 5.10 5.86 3.85
N PHE A 73 3.88 5.77 4.42
CA PHE A 73 2.69 6.39 3.88
C PHE A 73 2.79 7.92 3.84
N TYR A 74 3.18 8.57 4.93
CA TYR A 74 3.39 10.02 5.00
C TYR A 74 4.37 10.52 3.92
N TYR A 75 5.53 9.89 3.79
CA TYR A 75 6.52 10.31 2.79
C TYR A 75 6.05 10.10 1.36
N ALA A 76 5.34 9.00 1.09
CA ALA A 76 4.75 8.78 -0.23
C ALA A 76 3.74 9.87 -0.59
N MET A 77 2.84 10.22 0.34
CA MET A 77 1.88 11.32 0.17
C MET A 77 2.57 12.67 -0.06
N LYS A 78 3.57 12.98 0.77
CA LYS A 78 4.32 14.24 0.71
C LYS A 78 5.03 14.44 -0.64
N ASN A 79 5.60 13.37 -1.17
CA ASN A 79 6.35 13.38 -2.42
C ASN A 79 5.46 13.13 -3.65
N GLY A 80 4.21 12.70 -3.47
CA GLY A 80 3.32 12.31 -4.56
C GLY A 80 3.77 11.04 -5.27
N GLU A 81 4.43 10.14 -4.56
CA GLU A 81 4.86 8.84 -5.05
C GLU A 81 3.79 7.79 -4.76
N ASN A 82 3.76 6.71 -5.54
CA ASN A 82 2.93 5.56 -5.18
C ASN A 82 3.50 4.90 -3.91
N LEU A 83 2.66 4.58 -2.93
CA LEU A 83 3.01 3.66 -1.84
C LEU A 83 2.72 2.23 -2.29
N VAL A 84 3.75 1.38 -2.24
CA VAL A 84 3.62 -0.04 -2.56
C VAL A 84 3.79 -0.86 -1.29
N LEU A 85 2.70 -1.46 -0.82
CA LEU A 85 2.70 -2.40 0.30
C LEU A 85 3.14 -3.78 -0.19
N PHE A 86 4.41 -4.12 0.04
CA PHE A 86 5.02 -5.33 -0.50
C PHE A 86 5.08 -6.46 0.53
N MET A 87 4.16 -7.42 0.36
CA MET A 87 3.96 -8.56 1.26
C MET A 87 4.78 -9.80 0.90
N GLU A 88 5.41 -9.81 -0.28
CA GLU A 88 6.07 -10.99 -0.83
C GLU A 88 5.10 -12.20 -0.83
N LYS A 89 5.43 -13.29 -0.13
CA LYS A 89 4.59 -14.49 0.04
C LYS A 89 3.91 -14.57 1.41
N LEU A 90 4.09 -13.58 2.29
CA LEU A 90 3.55 -13.65 3.65
C LEU A 90 2.12 -13.13 3.71
N ASN A 91 1.30 -13.76 4.56
CA ASN A 91 0.00 -13.23 4.94
C ASN A 91 0.20 -12.22 6.07
N PHE A 92 -0.40 -11.04 5.92
CA PHE A 92 -0.38 -9.99 6.93
C PHE A 92 -1.72 -9.91 7.65
N ASP A 93 -1.67 -9.61 8.94
CA ASP A 93 -2.84 -9.16 9.67
C ASP A 93 -2.91 -7.63 9.56
N PHE A 94 -3.73 -7.16 8.62
CA PHE A 94 -3.92 -5.73 8.41
C PHE A 94 -4.66 -5.10 9.58
N ASP A 95 -5.48 -5.84 10.31
CA ASP A 95 -6.20 -5.29 11.46
C ASP A 95 -5.26 -4.95 12.61
N GLU A 96 -4.11 -5.63 12.65
CA GLU A 96 -3.10 -5.40 13.67
C GLU A 96 -2.16 -4.23 13.34
N ILE A 97 -1.90 -3.96 12.06
CA ILE A 97 -0.98 -2.90 11.61
C ILE A 97 -1.71 -1.59 11.31
N PHE A 98 -2.93 -1.66 10.76
CA PHE A 98 -3.70 -0.51 10.32
C PHE A 98 -4.81 -0.22 11.32
N ASP A 99 -4.61 0.82 12.09
CA ASP A 99 -5.54 1.33 13.10
C ASP A 99 -5.60 2.86 13.07
N GLU A 100 -6.63 3.41 13.69
CA GLU A 100 -6.91 4.86 13.68
C GLU A 100 -5.80 5.72 14.33
N GLU A 101 -4.94 5.16 15.19
CA GLU A 101 -3.85 5.89 15.86
C GLU A 101 -2.63 6.07 14.95
N TYR A 102 -2.39 5.11 14.05
CA TYR A 102 -1.24 5.12 13.15
C TYR A 102 -1.64 5.34 11.70
N LEU A 103 -2.48 4.47 11.14
CA LEU A 103 -2.83 4.50 9.73
C LEU A 103 -4.23 3.90 9.52
N PRO A 104 -5.25 4.72 9.19
CA PRO A 104 -6.63 4.27 9.01
C PRO A 104 -6.75 3.23 7.87
N LYS A 105 -7.78 2.38 7.92
CA LYS A 105 -7.99 1.34 6.88
C LYS A 105 -8.53 1.92 5.57
N GLU A 106 -9.09 3.12 5.64
CA GLU A 106 -9.57 3.91 4.50
C GLU A 106 -8.46 4.20 3.47
N ILE A 107 -7.19 3.95 3.79
CA ILE A 107 -6.10 3.95 2.78
C ILE A 107 -6.36 2.99 1.61
N PHE A 108 -7.21 1.97 1.81
CA PHE A 108 -7.62 1.02 0.79
C PHE A 108 -8.86 1.46 0.02
N GLU A 109 -9.32 2.68 0.23
CA GLU A 109 -10.50 3.27 -0.41
C GLU A 109 -10.07 4.57 -1.11
N PRO A 110 -9.71 4.50 -2.41
CA PRO A 110 -9.23 5.66 -3.16
C PRO A 110 -10.12 6.91 -3.09
N THR A 111 -11.43 6.73 -2.97
CA THR A 111 -12.40 7.83 -2.83
C THR A 111 -12.46 8.45 -1.44
N GLU A 112 -12.02 7.71 -0.41
CA GLU A 112 -12.01 8.18 0.98
C GLU A 112 -10.66 8.76 1.36
N ILE A 113 -9.54 8.12 0.96
CA ILE A 113 -8.20 8.57 1.35
C ILE A 113 -7.81 9.93 0.79
N VAL A 114 -8.48 10.40 -0.27
CA VAL A 114 -8.27 11.74 -0.82
C VAL A 114 -8.86 12.86 0.05
N LYS A 115 -9.68 12.52 1.06
CA LYS A 115 -10.28 13.49 1.96
C LYS A 115 -9.31 13.87 3.07
N GLU A 116 -9.20 15.17 3.35
CA GLU A 116 -8.26 15.73 4.34
C GLU A 116 -8.45 15.09 5.73
N GLU A 117 -9.70 14.92 6.15
CA GLU A 117 -10.06 14.31 7.44
C GLU A 117 -9.63 12.84 7.58
N VAL A 118 -9.34 12.16 6.47
CA VAL A 118 -8.88 10.77 6.46
C VAL A 118 -7.36 10.72 6.45
N TYR A 119 -6.70 11.31 5.44
CA TYR A 119 -5.24 11.17 5.35
C TYR A 119 -4.51 11.91 6.47
N LYS A 120 -5.07 13.01 7.01
CA LYS A 120 -4.44 13.72 8.14
C LYS A 120 -4.43 12.92 9.43
N LYS A 121 -5.24 11.85 9.57
CA LYS A 121 -5.14 10.93 10.71
C LYS A 121 -3.75 10.29 10.82
N ALA A 122 -3.05 10.12 9.69
CA ALA A 122 -1.71 9.54 9.63
C ALA A 122 -0.57 10.57 9.74
N VAL A 123 -0.88 11.87 9.86
CA VAL A 123 0.09 12.96 9.88
C VAL A 123 0.29 13.44 11.31
N ARG A 124 1.53 13.44 11.80
CA ARG A 124 1.86 13.96 13.14
C ARG A 124 1.91 15.50 13.12
N GLU A 125 1.82 16.14 14.28
CA GLU A 125 1.77 17.61 14.39
C GLU A 125 3.01 18.28 13.78
N GLU A 126 4.19 17.68 13.95
CA GLU A 126 5.46 18.14 13.39
C GLU A 126 5.59 17.92 11.87
N GLU A 127 4.77 17.03 11.32
CA GLU A 127 4.74 16.67 9.90
C GLU A 127 3.70 17.47 9.11
N ASP A 128 2.70 18.03 9.80
CA ASP A 128 1.66 18.89 9.25
C ASP A 128 2.21 20.28 8.93
N VAL A 129 3.08 20.32 7.92
CA VAL A 129 3.72 21.53 7.40
C VAL A 129 3.66 21.54 5.88
N ASP A 130 3.41 22.71 5.31
CA ASP A 130 3.50 22.91 3.86
C ASP A 130 4.97 23.01 3.37
N SER A 131 5.15 23.23 2.07
CA SER A 131 6.47 23.38 1.46
C SER A 131 7.24 24.64 1.90
N PHE A 132 6.58 25.60 2.55
CA PHE A 132 7.16 26.83 3.08
C PHE A 132 7.39 26.76 4.60
N GLY A 133 7.01 25.66 5.25
CA GLY A 133 7.13 25.45 6.70
C GLY A 133 5.96 26.02 7.51
N ASN A 134 4.86 26.40 6.88
CA ASN A 134 3.65 26.83 7.57
C ASN A 134 2.96 25.60 8.20
N LYS A 135 2.67 25.67 9.49
CA LYS A 135 2.02 24.60 10.25
C LYS A 135 0.53 24.49 9.93
N GLY A 136 0.01 23.27 9.94
CA GLY A 136 -1.41 22.97 9.71
C GLY A 136 -1.83 22.89 8.24
N LEU A 137 -0.89 23.09 7.32
CA LEU A 137 -1.13 23.26 5.88
C LEU A 137 -0.55 22.13 5.03
N PHE A 138 -0.32 20.94 5.61
CA PHE A 138 0.04 19.78 4.80
C PHE A 138 -1.14 19.38 3.89
N GLU A 139 -0.83 19.25 2.61
CA GLU A 139 -1.75 18.74 1.58
C GLU A 139 -1.13 17.53 0.90
N MET A 140 -1.92 16.46 0.78
CA MET A 140 -1.53 15.28 0.02
C MET A 140 -1.42 15.64 -1.47
N ARG A 141 -0.38 15.14 -2.14
CA ARG A 141 -0.25 15.30 -3.60
C ARG A 141 -1.29 14.47 -4.34
N ASP A 142 -1.88 15.02 -5.39
CA ASP A 142 -2.88 14.38 -6.25
C ASP A 142 -2.35 13.14 -7.00
N THR A 143 -1.04 13.04 -7.18
CA THR A 143 -0.39 11.89 -7.80
C THR A 143 -0.23 10.69 -6.87
N PHE A 144 -0.41 10.87 -5.56
CA PHE A 144 -0.28 9.79 -4.57
C PHE A 144 -1.31 8.69 -4.82
N LYS A 145 -0.84 7.44 -4.81
CA LYS A 145 -1.68 6.24 -4.91
C LYS A 145 -1.15 5.12 -4.04
N VAL A 146 -2.03 4.24 -3.59
CA VAL A 146 -1.71 3.02 -2.84
C VAL A 146 -1.80 1.82 -3.78
N VAL A 147 -0.86 0.89 -3.63
CA VAL A 147 -0.72 -0.35 -4.39
C VAL A 147 -0.37 -1.48 -3.43
N VAL A 148 -0.95 -2.67 -3.63
CA VAL A 148 -0.54 -3.89 -2.92
C VAL A 148 0.22 -4.79 -3.89
N LEU A 149 1.33 -5.36 -3.42
CA LEU A 149 2.17 -6.25 -4.21
C LEU A 149 2.43 -7.56 -3.45
N SER A 150 2.24 -8.69 -4.13
CA SER A 150 2.58 -10.02 -3.66
C SER A 150 3.31 -10.80 -4.76
N THR A 151 4.19 -11.72 -4.36
CA THR A 151 4.87 -12.67 -5.26
C THR A 151 4.23 -14.05 -5.27
N ARG A 152 3.04 -14.17 -4.67
CA ARG A 152 2.23 -15.41 -4.72
C ARG A 152 1.68 -15.65 -6.12
N ASN A 153 1.45 -16.91 -6.46
CA ASN A 153 0.68 -17.24 -7.65
C ASN A 153 -0.81 -17.18 -7.28
N PRO A 154 -1.66 -16.39 -7.97
CA PRO A 154 -3.08 -16.25 -7.63
C PRO A 154 -3.84 -17.59 -7.61
N GLU A 155 -3.35 -18.58 -8.36
CA GLU A 155 -3.91 -19.93 -8.47
C GLU A 155 -3.61 -20.84 -7.26
N ASP A 156 -2.73 -20.41 -6.34
CA ASP A 156 -2.39 -21.19 -5.15
C ASP A 156 -3.59 -21.29 -4.19
N GLU A 157 -3.89 -22.50 -3.68
CA GLU A 157 -5.02 -22.77 -2.77
C GLU A 157 -4.93 -21.94 -1.46
N GLU A 158 -3.70 -21.62 -1.03
CA GLU A 158 -3.41 -20.80 0.16
C GLU A 158 -3.85 -19.33 0.04
N ASN A 159 -4.35 -18.91 -1.12
CA ASN A 159 -4.87 -17.56 -1.34
C ASN A 159 -6.35 -17.39 -0.93
N ALA A 160 -7.01 -18.42 -0.44
CA ALA A 160 -8.38 -18.28 0.08
C ALA A 160 -8.48 -17.19 1.15
N GLU A 161 -7.48 -17.08 2.03
CA GLU A 161 -7.39 -16.06 3.08
C GLU A 161 -7.24 -14.63 2.54
N ILE A 162 -6.71 -14.46 1.33
CA ILE A 162 -6.57 -13.14 0.68
C ILE A 162 -7.95 -12.59 0.34
N ALA A 163 -8.89 -13.43 -0.12
CA ALA A 163 -10.23 -12.98 -0.49
C ALA A 163 -11.04 -12.45 0.72
N GLU A 164 -10.75 -12.95 1.92
CA GLU A 164 -11.38 -12.45 3.15
C GLU A 164 -10.79 -11.11 3.59
N LYS A 165 -9.47 -10.93 3.41
CA LYS A 165 -8.74 -9.73 3.85
C LYS A 165 -8.79 -8.58 2.83
N PHE A 166 -8.91 -8.92 1.55
CA PHE A 166 -8.92 -7.99 0.43
C PHE A 166 -10.20 -8.22 -0.36
N PRO A 167 -11.29 -7.53 -0.02
CA PRO A 167 -12.56 -7.75 -0.67
C PRO A 167 -12.54 -7.15 -2.09
N SER A 168 -13.13 -7.86 -3.05
CA SER A 168 -13.05 -7.53 -4.48
C SER A 168 -13.79 -6.25 -4.90
N ASP A 169 -14.61 -5.69 -4.02
CA ASP A 169 -15.22 -4.37 -4.20
C ASP A 169 -14.22 -3.22 -3.97
N LYS A 170 -13.19 -3.43 -3.14
CA LYS A 170 -12.13 -2.44 -2.86
C LYS A 170 -10.84 -2.64 -3.66
N PHE A 171 -10.60 -3.86 -4.13
CA PHE A 171 -9.37 -4.23 -4.84
C PHE A 171 -9.64 -4.68 -6.27
N ASP A 172 -8.69 -4.37 -7.16
CA ASP A 172 -8.58 -4.97 -8.50
C ASP A 172 -7.39 -5.94 -8.49
N PHE A 173 -7.64 -7.23 -8.70
CA PHE A 173 -6.62 -8.28 -8.64
C PHE A 173 -5.98 -8.50 -10.01
N ILE A 174 -4.68 -8.30 -10.11
CA ILE A 174 -3.98 -8.22 -11.41
C ILE A 174 -2.75 -9.12 -11.40
N LYS A 175 -2.65 -10.05 -12.35
CA LYS A 175 -1.48 -10.90 -12.55
C LYS A 175 -0.48 -10.22 -13.49
N ILE A 176 0.80 -10.26 -13.17
CA ILE A 176 1.89 -9.78 -14.02
C ILE A 176 2.55 -10.97 -14.72
N GLU A 177 2.68 -10.91 -16.04
CA GLU A 177 3.29 -11.94 -16.90
C GLU A 177 4.25 -11.38 -17.97
#